data_AF-A0A958S1J0-F1
#
_entry.id   AF-A0A958S1J0-F1
#
_cell.length_a   1.000
_cell.length_b   1.000
_cell.length_c   1.000
_cell.angle_alpha   90.00
_cell.angle_beta   90.00
_cell.angle_gamma   90.00
#
_symmetry.space_group_name_H-M   'P 1'
#
loop_
_entity.id
_entity.type
_entity.pdbx_description
1 polymer ?
#
loop_
_entity_poly.entity_id
_entity_poly.type
_entity_poly.pdbx_seq_one_letter_code
_entity_poly.pdbx_strand_id
1 'polypeptide(L)'
;TLTACSNDGTTDLITLLGTPDAGGTWYGPSALANGDQGTFDPGTNAAGTYLYVVTGTAPCGDDTAQVVVTINTPVNAGVDSTLSICSSAAPVDLFNYLGVADNGGTWSGPSALANGDLGTFDPGTNTAGTYMYIVTGTAPCTDDTALVVVTITANDDPTFTYPDICAGAGGLPGTINTPGGTFSFNPDPGDGATINPTTGAISNEVGGSTYSVQYITPAGPCQDSLTITVNILTAPNAGSDNTLNACSSDGTTNLITLLGGADAGGTWSGPSALANGDQGTFDPGTNASGTYLYIINSGACGSDTAQVIVTVNTAPNAGTNGSVTLCDTDPAVDLFNLLGSADLGGSWSPALTSGTGVFDPSVDAAGTYTYTVTGTAPCGNASATVVVTIDNSGCTVTPTEYVISNLLTPNGDGKNDTWIITNVELLDGATVMIFNRWGTKLYETTSYQNDWNGTYNGQDLPDGAYYYVIELNGEVIQGPLTLLRTK
;
A
#
# COMPACT_ATOMS: atom_id res chain seq x y z
N THR A 1 66.51 10.78 76.86
CA THR A 1 66.43 10.59 75.40
C THR A 1 65.74 11.79 74.80
N LEU A 2 66.02 12.12 73.54
CA LEU A 2 65.36 13.19 72.78
C LEU A 2 64.82 12.59 71.49
N THR A 3 63.56 12.85 71.17
CA THR A 3 63.03 12.64 69.81
C THR A 3 62.64 14.00 69.29
N ALA A 4 63.18 14.41 68.15
CA ALA A 4 62.95 15.71 67.53
C ALA A 4 62.54 15.53 66.06
N CYS A 5 61.77 16.47 65.52
CA CYS A 5 61.55 16.60 64.08
C CYS A 5 62.69 17.41 63.46
N SER A 6 63.12 17.09 62.24
CA SER A 6 64.26 17.76 61.61
C SER A 6 64.03 19.25 61.30
N ASN A 7 62.80 19.75 61.48
CA ASN A 7 62.44 21.17 61.37
C ASN A 7 62.11 21.81 62.73
N ASP A 8 62.27 21.07 63.84
CA ASP A 8 62.09 21.63 65.19
C ASP A 8 63.17 22.68 65.49
N GLY A 9 62.87 23.56 66.45
CA GLY A 9 63.86 24.46 67.01
C GLY A 9 64.98 23.74 67.77
N THR A 10 66.08 24.46 68.02
CA THR A 10 67.22 23.92 68.77
C THR A 10 66.86 23.58 70.21
N THR A 11 67.47 22.52 70.76
CA THR A 11 67.27 22.06 72.15
C THR A 11 68.62 21.88 72.85
N ASP A 12 68.77 22.41 74.07
CA ASP A 12 69.97 22.21 74.88
C ASP A 12 69.96 20.83 75.54
N LEU A 13 70.86 19.93 75.12
CA LEU A 13 70.87 18.55 75.61
C LEU A 13 71.18 18.44 77.11
N ILE A 14 71.91 19.41 77.69
CA ILE A 14 72.22 19.42 79.12
C ILE A 14 70.96 19.43 79.99
N THR A 15 69.87 20.02 79.50
CA THR A 15 68.58 20.10 80.21
C THR A 15 67.92 18.73 80.37
N LEU A 16 68.32 17.74 79.57
CA LEU A 16 67.80 16.37 79.59
C LEU A 16 68.55 15.46 80.56
N LEU A 17 69.66 15.94 81.15
CA LEU A 17 70.52 15.17 82.06
C LEU A 17 70.19 15.35 83.55
N GLY A 18 69.16 16.13 83.89
CA GLY A 18 68.78 16.42 85.28
C GLY A 18 69.66 17.51 85.89
N THR A 19 70.55 17.15 86.82
CA THR A 19 71.48 18.09 87.50
C THR A 19 72.95 17.70 87.27
N PRO A 20 73.45 17.71 86.01
CA PRO A 20 74.85 17.39 85.75
C PRO A 20 75.77 18.51 86.28
N ASP A 21 77.00 18.15 86.63
CA ASP A 21 78.04 19.14 86.93
C ASP A 21 78.39 19.95 85.67
N ALA A 22 78.61 21.25 85.84
CA ALA A 22 78.97 22.16 84.75
C ALA A 22 80.41 21.96 84.27
N GLY A 23 80.70 22.36 83.03
CA GLY A 23 82.06 22.30 82.45
C GLY A 23 82.46 20.94 81.86
N GLY A 24 81.52 20.02 81.66
CA GLY A 24 81.74 18.78 80.91
C GLY A 24 81.81 19.00 79.40
N THR A 25 82.26 17.99 78.67
CA THR A 25 82.40 18.01 77.21
C THR A 25 81.45 17.00 76.56
N TRP A 26 80.77 17.42 75.49
CA TRP A 26 79.93 16.54 74.68
C TRP A 26 80.72 15.82 73.60
N TYR A 27 80.50 14.51 73.47
CA TYR A 27 81.01 13.66 72.40
C TYR A 27 79.84 12.98 71.70
N GLY A 28 79.87 12.91 70.36
CA GLY A 28 78.77 12.27 69.64
C GLY A 28 78.88 12.34 68.13
N PRO A 29 77.80 11.96 67.42
CA PRO A 29 77.72 11.95 65.95
C PRO A 29 77.93 13.30 65.27
N SER A 30 77.73 14.42 65.96
CA SER A 30 77.96 15.77 65.46
C SER A 30 78.50 16.69 66.57
N ALA A 31 79.18 17.77 66.19
CA ALA A 31 79.59 18.78 67.16
C ALA A 31 78.36 19.60 67.60
N LEU A 32 78.20 19.76 68.92
CA LEU A 32 77.12 20.57 69.50
C LEU A 32 77.60 22.01 69.74
N ALA A 33 76.68 22.97 69.61
CA ALA A 33 76.96 24.37 69.88
C ALA A 33 76.87 24.70 71.39
N ASN A 34 77.33 25.90 71.76
CA ASN A 34 77.22 26.47 73.11
C ASN A 34 77.89 25.67 74.24
N GLY A 35 79.01 24.99 73.95
CA GLY A 35 79.88 24.42 74.98
C GLY A 35 79.22 23.31 75.79
N ASP A 36 79.20 23.45 77.12
CA ASP A 36 78.62 22.45 78.03
C ASP A 36 77.08 22.40 77.94
N GLN A 37 76.41 23.46 77.46
CA GLN A 37 74.96 23.42 77.20
C GLN A 37 74.57 22.36 76.15
N GLY A 38 75.46 22.13 75.17
CA GLY A 38 75.25 21.15 74.12
C GLY A 38 73.98 21.42 73.32
N THR A 39 73.85 22.61 72.73
CA THR A 39 72.71 22.98 71.89
C THR A 39 72.70 22.11 70.64
N PHE A 40 71.62 21.35 70.50
CA PHE A 40 71.35 20.43 69.39
C PHE A 40 70.33 21.05 68.43
N ASP A 41 70.69 21.11 67.16
CA ASP A 41 69.83 21.52 66.05
C ASP A 41 69.44 20.28 65.22
N PRO A 42 68.17 19.83 65.28
CA PRO A 42 67.72 18.64 64.56
C PRO A 42 67.76 18.79 63.02
N GLY A 43 67.87 20.01 62.49
CA GLY A 43 68.00 20.26 61.05
C GLY A 43 69.42 20.10 60.50
N THR A 44 70.44 20.14 61.36
CA THR A 44 71.85 20.10 60.94
C THR A 44 72.71 19.08 61.68
N ASN A 45 72.32 18.66 62.88
CA ASN A 45 73.04 17.67 63.67
C ASN A 45 72.51 16.25 63.42
N ALA A 46 73.42 15.26 63.41
CA ALA A 46 73.06 13.87 63.17
C ALA A 46 72.41 13.19 64.39
N ALA A 47 71.47 12.27 64.14
CA ALA A 47 70.89 11.42 65.18
C ALA A 47 71.92 10.44 65.76
N GLY A 48 71.69 9.96 66.99
CA GLY A 48 72.52 8.98 67.68
C GLY A 48 72.78 9.31 69.15
N THR A 49 73.74 8.62 69.76
CA THR A 49 74.04 8.78 71.20
C THR A 49 75.09 9.86 71.41
N TYR A 50 74.71 10.89 72.18
CA TYR A 50 75.59 11.95 72.66
C TYR A 50 75.96 11.68 74.12
N LEU A 51 77.26 11.74 74.42
CA LEU A 51 77.87 11.46 75.72
C LEU A 51 78.37 12.78 76.31
N TYR A 52 77.91 13.12 77.51
CA TYR A 52 78.44 14.22 78.29
C TYR A 52 79.41 13.66 79.32
N VAL A 53 80.68 14.08 79.25
CA VAL A 53 81.76 13.58 80.11
C VAL A 53 82.27 14.71 81.00
N VAL A 54 82.24 14.51 82.31
CA VAL A 54 82.83 15.40 83.30
C VAL A 54 84.09 14.73 83.85
N THR A 55 85.23 15.40 83.72
CA THR A 55 86.52 14.83 84.14
C THR A 55 86.66 14.83 85.66
N GLY A 56 86.89 13.66 86.24
CA GLY A 56 87.05 13.49 87.68
C GLY A 56 88.40 14.03 88.16
N THR A 57 88.43 14.68 89.33
CA THR A 57 89.71 15.03 89.95
C THR A 57 90.24 13.82 90.73
N ALA A 58 91.46 13.38 90.43
CA ALA A 58 92.06 12.19 91.06
C ALA A 58 91.95 12.24 92.60
N PRO A 59 91.55 11.14 93.27
CA PRO A 59 91.46 9.77 92.77
C PRO A 59 90.13 9.40 92.09
N CYS A 60 89.19 10.32 91.91
CA CYS A 60 87.91 10.06 91.25
C CYS A 60 88.10 9.90 89.74
N GLY A 61 87.41 8.92 89.13
CA GLY A 61 87.35 8.77 87.67
C GLY A 61 86.35 9.73 87.04
N ASP A 62 86.38 9.82 85.71
CA ASP A 62 85.41 10.58 84.93
C ASP A 62 84.01 9.98 85.10
N ASP A 63 83.01 10.87 85.16
CA ASP A 63 81.60 10.47 85.16
C ASP A 63 80.96 10.82 83.81
N THR A 64 80.02 10.00 83.38
CA THR A 64 79.43 10.11 82.04
C THR A 64 77.92 9.97 82.09
N ALA A 65 77.23 10.87 81.42
CA ALA A 65 75.80 10.75 81.15
C ALA A 65 75.58 10.71 79.63
N GLN A 66 74.45 10.15 79.19
CA GLN A 66 74.14 10.05 77.76
C GLN A 66 72.73 10.52 77.41
N VAL A 67 72.61 11.14 76.25
CA VAL A 67 71.34 11.43 75.58
C VAL A 67 71.33 10.68 74.25
N VAL A 68 70.39 9.75 74.10
CA VAL A 68 70.10 9.14 72.78
C VAL A 68 69.12 10.05 72.05
N VAL A 69 69.50 10.49 70.86
CA VAL A 69 68.72 11.37 69.99
C VAL A 69 68.22 10.60 68.78
N THR A 70 66.91 10.66 68.55
CA THR A 70 66.24 10.20 67.33
C THR A 70 65.69 11.41 66.59
N ILE A 71 65.93 11.49 65.28
CA ILE A 71 65.38 12.55 64.42
C ILE A 71 64.36 11.93 63.46
N ASN A 72 63.15 12.46 63.46
CA ASN A 72 62.12 12.15 62.48
C ASN A 72 62.14 13.21 61.38
N THR A 73 61.90 12.81 60.13
CA THR A 73 61.75 13.74 59.01
C THR A 73 60.29 14.21 58.91
N PRO A 74 60.03 15.49 58.61
CA PRO A 74 58.67 15.96 58.36
C PRO A 74 58.11 15.25 57.13
N VAL A 75 56.82 14.96 57.19
CA VAL A 75 56.05 14.43 56.07
C VAL A 75 55.60 15.58 55.16
N ASN A 76 55.37 15.29 53.89
CA ASN A 76 54.94 16.24 52.89
C ASN A 76 53.69 15.73 52.15
N ALA A 77 52.54 16.36 52.36
CA ALA A 77 51.28 16.00 51.71
C ALA A 77 51.11 16.61 50.31
N GLY A 78 52.06 17.44 49.86
CA GLY A 78 52.03 18.09 48.56
C GLY A 78 51.45 19.50 48.61
N VAL A 79 50.90 19.95 47.47
CA VAL A 79 50.36 21.31 47.31
C VAL A 79 48.87 21.29 46.96
N ASP A 80 48.16 22.33 47.40
CA ASP A 80 46.76 22.52 47.06
C ASP A 80 46.55 22.70 45.55
N SER A 81 45.47 22.14 45.02
CA SER A 81 45.12 22.23 43.60
C SER A 81 43.61 22.17 43.34
N THR A 82 43.24 22.37 42.08
CA THR A 82 41.86 22.33 41.60
C THR A 82 41.76 21.41 40.39
N LEU A 83 40.69 20.62 40.33
CA LEU A 83 40.33 19.78 39.18
C LEU A 83 38.93 20.16 38.69
N SER A 84 38.80 20.43 37.39
CA SER A 84 37.50 20.54 36.73
C SER A 84 37.36 19.39 35.74
N ILE A 85 36.30 18.60 35.89
CA ILE A 85 36.10 17.34 35.16
C ILE A 85 34.65 17.20 34.72
N CYS A 86 34.42 16.56 33.58
CA CYS A 86 33.07 16.32 33.07
C CYS A 86 32.43 15.09 33.72
N SER A 87 31.10 15.08 33.84
CA SER A 87 30.34 13.99 34.46
C SER A 87 30.57 12.61 33.84
N SER A 88 30.94 12.55 32.55
CA SER A 88 31.22 11.30 31.82
C SER A 88 32.71 10.96 31.69
N ALA A 89 33.61 11.77 32.24
CA ALA A 89 35.03 11.50 32.12
C ALA A 89 35.42 10.21 32.84
N ALA A 90 36.47 9.55 32.36
CA ALA A 90 37.02 8.38 33.02
C ALA A 90 37.52 8.74 34.44
N PRO A 91 37.52 7.77 35.39
CA PRO A 91 38.07 8.00 36.72
C PRO A 91 39.53 8.47 36.68
N VAL A 92 39.89 9.39 37.58
CA VAL A 92 41.24 9.98 37.67
C VAL A 92 41.79 9.90 39.09
N ASP A 93 43.10 9.73 39.23
CA ASP A 93 43.75 9.69 40.55
C ASP A 93 44.04 11.12 41.03
N LEU A 94 43.45 11.51 42.17
CA LEU A 94 43.64 12.85 42.73
C LEU A 94 45.08 13.08 43.21
N PHE A 95 45.81 12.01 43.56
CA PHE A 95 47.21 12.10 43.96
C PHE A 95 48.11 12.76 42.90
N ASN A 96 47.77 12.60 41.61
CA ASN A 96 48.50 13.24 40.51
C ASN A 96 48.40 14.77 40.52
N TYR A 97 47.47 15.34 41.28
CA TYR A 97 47.23 16.77 41.38
C TYR A 97 47.86 17.40 42.62
N LEU A 98 48.59 16.64 43.45
CA LEU A 98 49.27 17.13 44.66
C LEU A 98 50.72 17.56 44.44
N GLY A 99 51.26 17.44 43.21
CA GLY A 99 52.65 17.75 42.92
C GLY A 99 53.61 16.71 43.53
N VAL A 100 54.55 17.16 44.38
CA VAL A 100 55.47 16.26 45.09
C VAL A 100 54.88 15.98 46.47
N ALA A 101 54.20 14.85 46.62
CA ALA A 101 53.63 14.37 47.88
C ALA A 101 54.23 13.01 48.26
N ASP A 102 54.33 12.75 49.55
CA ASP A 102 54.73 11.45 50.08
C ASP A 102 53.58 10.43 49.91
N ASN A 103 53.93 9.21 49.50
CA ASN A 103 52.95 8.11 49.41
C ASN A 103 52.51 7.64 50.80
N GLY A 104 51.38 6.92 50.85
CA GLY A 104 50.88 6.31 52.09
C GLY A 104 50.04 7.22 52.99
N GLY A 105 49.74 8.44 52.55
CA GLY A 105 48.70 9.27 53.14
C GLY A 105 47.29 8.75 52.87
N THR A 106 46.30 9.41 53.46
CA THR A 106 44.88 9.02 53.37
C THR A 106 44.01 10.18 52.87
N TRP A 107 42.96 9.84 52.13
CA TRP A 107 41.99 10.81 51.62
C TRP A 107 40.77 10.93 52.52
N SER A 108 40.28 12.16 52.67
CA SER A 108 38.98 12.46 53.27
C SER A 108 38.23 13.50 52.42
N GLY A 109 36.90 13.47 52.42
CA GLY A 109 36.12 14.39 51.58
C GLY A 109 34.64 14.02 51.45
N PRO A 110 33.93 14.64 50.50
CA PRO A 110 32.50 14.42 50.26
C PRO A 110 32.11 12.99 49.88
N SER A 111 33.04 12.19 49.36
CA SER A 111 32.82 10.78 49.02
C SER A 111 34.06 9.95 49.33
N ALA A 112 33.89 8.64 49.52
CA ALA A 112 35.03 7.74 49.63
C ALA A 112 35.70 7.56 48.27
N LEU A 113 37.02 7.75 48.22
CA LEU A 113 37.82 7.52 47.02
C LEU A 113 38.35 6.09 46.99
N ALA A 114 38.50 5.55 45.79
CA ALA A 114 39.07 4.21 45.60
C ALA A 114 40.61 4.24 45.56
N ASN A 115 41.21 3.05 45.57
CA ASN A 115 42.66 2.84 45.38
C ASN A 115 43.59 3.52 46.41
N GLY A 116 43.12 3.65 47.66
CA GLY A 116 43.99 4.02 48.78
C GLY A 116 44.56 5.42 48.64
N ASP A 117 45.88 5.54 48.66
CA ASP A 117 46.60 6.82 48.58
C ASP A 117 46.55 7.48 47.21
N LEU A 118 46.29 6.72 46.13
CA LEU A 118 46.05 7.29 44.79
C LEU A 118 44.78 8.15 44.74
N GLY A 119 43.77 7.82 45.56
CA GLY A 119 42.52 8.57 45.65
C GLY A 119 41.81 8.68 44.31
N THR A 120 41.45 7.55 43.69
CA THR A 120 40.74 7.57 42.41
C THR A 120 39.35 8.16 42.58
N PHE A 121 39.11 9.25 41.86
CA PHE A 121 37.85 9.97 41.76
C PHE A 121 37.15 9.62 40.44
N ASP A 122 35.93 9.09 40.55
CA ASP A 122 35.02 8.81 39.45
C ASP A 122 33.90 9.87 39.43
N PRO A 123 33.84 10.75 38.43
CA PRO A 123 32.82 11.81 38.36
C PRO A 123 31.38 11.28 38.19
N GLY A 124 31.21 10.01 37.81
CA GLY A 124 29.89 9.38 37.71
C GLY A 124 29.31 8.91 39.05
N THR A 125 30.15 8.74 40.08
CA THR A 125 29.74 8.18 41.37
C THR A 125 30.18 8.99 42.59
N ASN A 126 31.26 9.76 42.48
CA ASN A 126 31.77 10.62 43.54
C ASN A 126 31.18 12.03 43.48
N THR A 127 30.96 12.62 44.65
CA THR A 127 30.40 13.97 44.77
C THR A 127 31.49 15.02 44.61
N ALA A 128 31.23 16.08 43.84
CA ALA A 128 32.11 17.23 43.73
C ALA A 128 32.32 17.93 45.09
N GLY A 129 33.48 18.57 45.28
CA GLY A 129 33.84 19.30 46.48
C GLY A 129 35.32 19.17 46.83
N THR A 130 35.68 19.56 48.04
CA THR A 130 37.08 19.58 48.49
C THR A 130 37.48 18.25 49.12
N TYR A 131 38.48 17.60 48.55
CA TYR A 131 39.12 16.40 49.08
C TYR A 131 40.44 16.77 49.74
N MET A 132 40.69 16.25 50.94
CA MET A 132 41.91 16.49 51.70
C MET A 132 42.75 15.22 51.77
N TYR A 133 44.01 15.33 51.36
CA TYR A 133 45.03 14.32 51.55
C TYR A 133 45.83 14.64 52.82
N ILE A 134 45.95 13.67 53.72
CA ILE A 134 46.72 13.81 54.97
C ILE A 134 47.80 12.74 55.04
N VAL A 135 49.04 13.16 55.28
CA VAL A 135 50.16 12.27 55.61
C VAL A 135 50.46 12.41 57.09
N THR A 136 50.42 11.29 57.82
CA THR A 136 50.53 11.30 59.28
C THR A 136 52.00 11.36 59.70
N GLY A 137 52.37 12.41 60.44
CA GLY A 137 53.71 12.61 60.95
C GLY A 137 54.02 11.66 62.12
N THR A 138 55.27 11.20 62.21
CA THR A 138 55.70 10.49 63.42
C THR A 138 56.10 11.52 64.48
N ALA A 139 55.38 11.53 65.61
CA ALA A 139 55.61 12.46 66.71
C ALA A 139 57.11 12.54 67.08
N PRO A 140 57.69 13.75 67.20
CA PRO A 140 57.00 15.05 67.31
C PRO A 140 56.69 15.76 65.99
N CYS A 141 57.04 15.21 64.83
CA CYS A 141 56.63 15.80 63.56
C CYS A 141 55.10 15.82 63.47
N THR A 142 54.55 16.97 63.08
CA THR A 142 53.11 17.11 62.85
C THR A 142 52.70 16.46 61.53
N ASP A 143 51.42 16.15 61.41
CA ASP A 143 50.81 15.77 60.14
C ASP A 143 50.91 16.94 59.16
N ASP A 144 50.94 16.60 57.87
CA ASP A 144 50.85 17.57 56.77
C ASP A 144 49.62 17.27 55.92
N THR A 145 49.05 18.30 55.30
CA THR A 145 47.80 18.20 54.53
C THR A 145 47.83 19.00 53.25
N ALA A 146 47.21 18.48 52.19
CA ALA A 146 46.96 19.19 50.94
C ALA A 146 45.52 18.98 50.46
N LEU A 147 44.96 19.95 49.74
CA LEU A 147 43.58 19.96 49.27
C LEU A 147 43.48 19.86 47.74
N VAL A 148 42.55 19.05 47.24
CA VAL A 148 42.12 19.05 45.85
C VAL A 148 40.66 19.45 45.78
N VAL A 149 40.37 20.61 45.19
CA VAL A 149 38.99 21.07 44.96
C VAL A 149 38.49 20.54 43.63
N VAL A 150 37.53 19.62 43.67
CA VAL A 150 36.95 18.98 42.47
C VAL A 150 35.62 19.64 42.11
N THR A 151 35.50 20.09 40.86
CA THR A 151 34.26 20.57 40.27
C THR A 151 33.82 19.62 39.15
N ILE A 152 32.57 19.16 39.19
CA ILE A 152 31.98 18.36 38.12
C ILE A 152 31.12 19.29 37.25
N THR A 153 31.41 19.29 35.95
CA THR A 153 30.60 19.96 34.94
C THR A 153 29.75 18.91 34.23
N ALA A 154 28.45 19.15 34.08
CA ALA A 154 27.59 18.27 33.29
C ALA A 154 28.05 18.27 31.83
N ASN A 155 27.92 17.13 31.16
CA ASN A 155 28.07 17.08 29.71
C ASN A 155 27.05 17.96 29.02
N ASP A 156 27.44 18.51 27.87
CA ASP A 156 26.50 19.19 27.00
C ASP A 156 25.39 18.22 26.58
N ASP A 157 24.20 18.72 26.29
CA ASP A 157 23.09 17.91 25.77
C ASP A 157 23.09 18.00 24.23
N PRO A 158 23.56 16.97 23.50
CA PRO A 158 23.61 16.98 22.05
C PRO A 158 22.26 16.62 21.41
N THR A 159 21.20 16.39 22.19
CA THR A 159 19.94 15.91 21.63
C THR A 159 19.31 16.93 20.70
N PHE A 160 18.87 16.42 19.54
CA PHE A 160 18.19 17.19 18.51
C PHE A 160 17.13 16.32 17.82
N THR A 161 16.19 16.96 17.14
CA THR A 161 15.22 16.27 16.28
C THR A 161 15.52 16.56 14.81
N TYR A 162 15.16 15.63 13.94
CA TYR A 162 15.27 15.83 12.49
C TYR A 162 14.12 15.04 11.83
N PRO A 163 13.23 15.71 11.07
CA PRO A 163 12.13 15.04 10.40
C PRO A 163 12.61 14.23 9.19
N ASP A 164 11.92 13.15 8.84
CA ASP A 164 12.14 12.48 7.56
C ASP A 164 11.94 13.47 6.40
N ILE A 165 12.76 13.34 5.35
CA ILE A 165 12.87 14.30 4.25
C ILE A 165 12.39 13.62 2.96
N CYS A 166 11.82 14.41 2.05
CA CYS A 166 11.52 13.96 0.71
C CYS A 166 12.69 14.26 -0.22
N ALA A 167 13.08 13.27 -1.02
CA ALA A 167 14.18 13.42 -1.96
C ALA A 167 14.04 14.70 -2.80
N GLY A 168 15.07 15.56 -2.78
CA GLY A 168 15.12 16.82 -3.52
C GLY A 168 14.40 18.01 -2.87
N ALA A 169 13.72 17.83 -1.75
CA ALA A 169 13.05 18.93 -1.04
C ALA A 169 14.03 19.76 -0.17
N GLY A 170 15.18 19.20 0.20
CA GLY A 170 16.00 19.74 1.27
C GLY A 170 15.38 19.44 2.65
N GLY A 171 16.20 19.51 3.69
CA GLY A 171 15.70 19.42 5.06
C GLY A 171 16.51 20.27 6.03
N LEU A 172 15.90 20.59 7.17
CA LEU A 172 16.55 21.22 8.31
C LEU A 172 16.25 20.43 9.58
N PRO A 173 17.17 20.42 10.56
CA PRO A 173 16.89 19.87 11.88
C PRO A 173 15.75 20.65 12.55
N GLY A 174 15.07 19.99 13.48
CA GLY A 174 14.09 20.57 14.37
C GLY A 174 14.77 21.21 15.60
N THR A 175 14.30 20.83 16.78
CA THR A 175 14.82 21.39 18.05
C THR A 175 16.25 20.90 18.29
N ILE A 176 17.12 21.79 18.77
CA ILE A 176 18.50 21.50 19.18
C ILE A 176 18.65 21.99 20.62
N ASN A 177 18.93 21.10 21.57
CA ASN A 177 18.98 21.46 22.99
C ASN A 177 20.18 22.34 23.35
N THR A 178 21.34 22.10 22.75
CA THR A 178 22.55 22.93 22.90
C THR A 178 22.97 23.52 21.54
N PRO A 179 22.47 24.70 21.13
CA PRO A 179 22.79 25.30 19.83
C PRO A 179 24.24 25.77 19.67
N GLY A 180 24.69 25.93 18.43
CA GLY A 180 26.02 26.48 18.08
C GLY A 180 27.10 25.42 17.80
N GLY A 181 26.72 24.14 17.82
CA GLY A 181 27.57 23.01 17.46
C GLY A 181 27.70 22.82 15.94
N THR A 182 28.12 21.62 15.55
CA THR A 182 28.35 21.26 14.14
C THR A 182 27.62 19.99 13.73
N PHE A 183 27.01 20.02 12.55
CA PHE A 183 26.39 18.86 11.91
C PHE A 183 27.36 18.18 10.93
N SER A 184 27.26 16.86 10.82
CA SER A 184 27.97 16.07 9.82
C SER A 184 27.23 14.76 9.53
N PHE A 185 27.59 14.09 8.45
CA PHE A 185 27.19 12.70 8.25
C PHE A 185 28.23 11.77 8.90
N ASN A 186 27.77 10.76 9.63
CA ASN A 186 28.63 9.76 10.24
C ASN A 186 27.94 8.38 10.27
N PRO A 187 28.20 7.50 9.28
CA PRO A 187 29.13 7.67 8.17
C PRO A 187 28.60 8.56 7.03
N ASP A 188 29.49 8.97 6.12
CA ASP A 188 29.14 9.61 4.84
C ASP A 188 28.27 8.66 3.98
N PRO A 189 27.11 9.11 3.45
CA PRO A 189 26.26 8.30 2.60
C PRO A 189 26.92 7.84 1.29
N GLY A 190 27.88 8.60 0.75
CA GLY A 190 28.58 8.26 -0.50
C GLY A 190 27.73 8.35 -1.78
N ASP A 191 26.51 8.88 -1.70
CA ASP A 191 25.57 9.06 -2.81
C ASP A 191 25.57 10.48 -3.40
N GLY A 192 26.44 11.36 -2.87
CA GLY A 192 26.55 12.77 -3.27
C GLY A 192 25.70 13.74 -2.46
N ALA A 193 24.92 13.25 -1.49
CA ALA A 193 24.24 14.09 -0.52
C ALA A 193 25.24 14.90 0.30
N THR A 194 24.85 16.12 0.67
CA THR A 194 25.69 17.00 1.50
C THR A 194 24.88 17.57 2.66
N ILE A 195 25.57 17.86 3.77
CA ILE A 195 25.00 18.52 4.94
C ILE A 195 25.79 19.79 5.27
N ASN A 196 25.09 20.90 5.49
CA ASN A 196 25.70 22.13 5.93
C ASN A 196 26.09 22.01 7.41
N PRO A 197 27.38 22.17 7.77
CA PRO A 197 27.84 21.93 9.14
C PRO A 197 27.30 22.93 10.16
N THR A 198 26.87 24.12 9.75
CA THR A 198 26.34 25.15 10.66
C THR A 198 24.82 25.04 10.83
N THR A 199 24.09 24.83 9.73
CA THR A 199 22.62 24.85 9.76
C THR A 199 22.01 23.45 9.87
N GLY A 200 22.79 22.39 9.63
CA GLY A 200 22.29 21.03 9.49
C GLY A 200 21.48 20.81 8.21
N ALA A 201 21.48 21.77 7.27
CA ALA A 201 20.69 21.66 6.05
C ALA A 201 21.23 20.53 5.17
N ILE A 202 20.38 19.55 4.88
CA ILE A 202 20.70 18.46 3.94
C ILE A 202 20.26 18.87 2.53
N SER A 203 21.02 18.44 1.52
CA SER A 203 20.72 18.64 0.09
C SER A 203 21.27 17.51 -0.77
N ASN A 204 20.75 17.39 -2.00
CA ASN A 204 21.05 16.32 -2.97
C ASN A 204 20.69 14.93 -2.44
N GLU A 205 19.57 14.83 -1.73
CA GLU A 205 19.11 13.58 -1.13
C GLU A 205 18.64 12.59 -2.19
N VAL A 206 19.01 11.33 -2.00
CA VAL A 206 18.57 10.22 -2.86
C VAL A 206 17.43 9.47 -2.19
N GLY A 207 16.29 9.39 -2.89
CA GLY A 207 15.10 8.73 -2.37
C GLY A 207 15.32 7.23 -2.09
N GLY A 208 14.85 6.78 -0.93
CA GLY A 208 15.02 5.40 -0.45
C GLY A 208 16.26 5.19 0.41
N SER A 209 17.13 6.20 0.54
CA SER A 209 18.31 6.17 1.41
C SER A 209 17.97 6.48 2.87
N THR A 210 18.89 6.12 3.78
CA THR A 210 18.87 6.54 5.18
C THR A 210 20.18 7.23 5.51
N TYR A 211 20.12 8.38 6.19
CA TYR A 211 21.29 9.19 6.53
C TYR A 211 21.52 9.20 8.03
N SER A 212 22.76 8.92 8.45
CA SER A 212 23.19 9.04 9.84
C SER A 212 23.72 10.45 10.09
N VAL A 213 22.89 11.30 10.68
CA VAL A 213 23.21 12.70 10.98
C VAL A 213 23.79 12.77 12.38
N GLN A 214 25.04 13.21 12.49
CA GLN A 214 25.71 13.49 13.74
C GLN A 214 25.66 14.99 14.04
N TYR A 215 25.30 15.33 15.28
CA TYR A 215 25.46 16.66 15.85
C TYR A 215 26.46 16.59 17.00
N ILE A 216 27.45 17.47 16.97
CA ILE A 216 28.45 17.66 18.04
C ILE A 216 28.21 19.04 18.64
N THR A 217 28.11 19.17 19.96
CA THR A 217 27.89 20.45 20.65
C THR A 217 29.07 21.42 20.46
N PRO A 218 28.96 22.72 20.79
CA PRO A 218 30.06 23.67 20.64
C PRO A 218 31.36 23.17 21.28
N ALA A 219 32.50 23.54 20.71
CA ALA A 219 33.80 23.18 21.28
C ALA A 219 33.91 23.68 22.72
N GLY A 220 34.10 22.75 23.65
CA GLY A 220 34.10 23.01 25.08
C GLY A 220 34.67 21.82 25.87
N PRO A 221 34.89 21.99 27.18
CA PRO A 221 35.51 20.94 28.01
C PRO A 221 34.66 19.67 28.09
N CYS A 222 33.33 19.80 28.00
CA CYS A 222 32.37 18.69 28.13
C CYS A 222 31.51 18.51 26.88
N GLN A 223 32.11 18.77 25.72
CA GLN A 223 31.49 18.54 24.41
C GLN A 223 30.99 17.09 24.31
N ASP A 224 29.80 16.94 23.76
CA ASP A 224 29.18 15.64 23.53
C ASP A 224 28.59 15.58 22.10
N SER A 225 28.16 14.39 21.69
CA SER A 225 27.60 14.18 20.35
C SER A 225 26.47 13.17 20.35
N LEU A 226 25.53 13.35 19.43
CA LEU A 226 24.46 12.41 19.15
C LEU A 226 24.41 12.13 17.65
N THR A 227 24.19 10.88 17.29
CA THR A 227 23.88 10.50 15.90
C THR A 227 22.48 9.93 15.84
N ILE A 228 21.66 10.44 14.92
CA ILE A 228 20.32 9.90 14.65
C ILE A 228 20.20 9.52 13.18
N THR A 229 19.23 8.69 12.86
CA THR A 229 18.91 8.31 11.48
C THR A 229 17.78 9.19 10.95
N VAL A 230 17.94 9.68 9.73
CA VAL A 230 16.94 10.41 8.96
C VAL A 230 16.58 9.60 7.72
N ASN A 231 15.31 9.30 7.50
CA ASN A 231 14.90 8.58 6.30
C ASN A 231 14.66 9.56 5.16
N ILE A 232 15.19 9.23 3.98
CA ILE A 232 14.91 9.97 2.76
C ILE A 232 13.83 9.22 1.98
N LEU A 233 12.64 9.77 2.00
CA LEU A 233 11.46 9.21 1.35
C LEU A 233 11.50 9.52 -0.15
N THR A 234 11.13 8.54 -0.97
CA THR A 234 10.83 8.76 -2.39
C THR A 234 9.51 9.52 -2.51
N ALA A 235 9.47 10.52 -3.41
CA ALA A 235 8.21 11.14 -3.79
C ALA A 235 7.28 10.06 -4.36
N PRO A 236 6.01 10.02 -3.94
CA PRO A 236 5.07 9.04 -4.46
C PRO A 236 4.79 9.32 -5.94
N ASN A 237 4.63 8.28 -6.74
CA ASN A 237 4.30 8.39 -8.15
C ASN A 237 2.95 7.72 -8.44
N ALA A 238 1.92 8.49 -8.74
CA ALA A 238 0.60 7.98 -9.10
C ALA A 238 0.53 7.50 -10.56
N GLY A 239 1.59 7.70 -11.35
CA GLY A 239 1.64 7.42 -12.77
C GLY A 239 1.12 8.58 -13.61
N SER A 240 0.69 8.28 -14.82
CA SER A 240 0.18 9.22 -15.81
C SER A 240 -1.32 9.02 -16.05
N ASP A 241 -2.02 10.12 -16.27
CA ASP A 241 -3.42 10.10 -16.66
C ASP A 241 -3.66 9.27 -17.92
N ASN A 242 -4.79 8.55 -17.94
CA ASN A 242 -5.17 7.74 -19.09
C ASN A 242 -6.70 7.68 -19.28
N THR A 243 -7.13 6.98 -20.33
CA THR A 243 -8.53 6.74 -20.65
C THR A 243 -8.77 5.26 -20.92
N LEU A 244 -9.97 4.79 -20.61
CA LEU A 244 -10.44 3.45 -20.94
C LEU A 244 -11.80 3.56 -21.62
N ASN A 245 -11.90 3.06 -22.85
CA ASN A 245 -13.19 2.88 -23.51
C ASN A 245 -13.49 1.37 -23.56
N ALA A 246 -14.55 0.94 -22.88
CA ALA A 246 -14.89 -0.47 -22.70
C ALA A 246 -16.31 -0.77 -23.19
N CYS A 247 -16.55 -2.03 -23.56
CA CYS A 247 -17.89 -2.54 -23.78
C CYS A 247 -18.46 -3.13 -22.49
N SER A 248 -19.77 -2.99 -22.25
CA SER A 248 -20.43 -3.55 -21.06
C SER A 248 -20.36 -5.08 -20.97
N SER A 249 -19.96 -5.77 -22.05
CA SER A 249 -19.74 -7.22 -22.09
C SER A 249 -18.25 -7.62 -22.01
N ASP A 250 -17.34 -6.66 -21.92
CA ASP A 250 -15.91 -6.97 -21.79
C ASP A 250 -15.60 -7.60 -20.43
N GLY A 251 -14.46 -8.28 -20.34
CA GLY A 251 -13.93 -8.75 -19.06
C GLY A 251 -13.47 -7.61 -18.16
N THR A 252 -13.07 -7.95 -16.93
CA THR A 252 -12.57 -6.96 -15.98
C THR A 252 -11.17 -6.46 -16.36
N THR A 253 -10.88 -5.21 -16.01
CA THR A 253 -9.59 -4.54 -16.29
C THR A 253 -9.04 -3.94 -15.00
N ASN A 254 -7.76 -4.18 -14.70
CA ASN A 254 -7.08 -3.51 -13.59
C ASN A 254 -6.62 -2.11 -14.02
N LEU A 255 -7.27 -1.07 -13.49
CA LEU A 255 -7.02 0.30 -13.94
C LEU A 255 -5.58 0.78 -13.64
N ILE A 256 -4.91 0.25 -12.61
CA ILE A 256 -3.53 0.63 -12.29
C ILE A 256 -2.55 0.33 -13.43
N THR A 257 -2.86 -0.69 -14.25
CA THR A 257 -2.03 -1.07 -15.41
C THR A 257 -2.05 -0.01 -16.52
N LEU A 258 -3.06 0.86 -16.52
CA LEU A 258 -3.20 1.95 -17.48
C LEU A 258 -2.38 3.19 -17.09
N LEU A 259 -2.03 3.35 -15.81
CA LEU A 259 -1.37 4.54 -15.31
C LEU A 259 0.14 4.58 -15.59
N GLY A 260 0.76 3.48 -16.03
CA GLY A 260 2.16 3.47 -16.49
C GLY A 260 3.18 3.88 -15.42
N GLY A 261 3.63 2.92 -14.62
CA GLY A 261 4.68 3.15 -13.60
C GLY A 261 4.18 3.74 -12.29
N ALA A 262 2.87 3.68 -12.04
CA ALA A 262 2.28 4.03 -10.75
C ALA A 262 2.82 3.10 -9.64
N ASP A 263 3.18 3.70 -8.51
CA ASP A 263 3.58 2.98 -7.31
C ASP A 263 2.38 2.22 -6.72
N ALA A 264 2.63 1.04 -6.15
CA ALA A 264 1.61 0.20 -5.51
C ALA A 264 1.20 0.74 -4.13
N GLY A 265 0.02 0.34 -3.65
CA GLY A 265 -0.49 0.69 -2.30
C GLY A 265 -1.29 1.99 -2.21
N GLY A 266 -1.60 2.63 -3.34
CA GLY A 266 -2.53 3.76 -3.40
C GLY A 266 -4.00 3.34 -3.27
N THR A 267 -4.89 4.32 -3.30
CA THR A 267 -6.34 4.10 -3.20
C THR A 267 -7.08 4.68 -4.40
N TRP A 268 -8.17 4.01 -4.78
CA TRP A 268 -9.06 4.47 -5.85
C TRP A 268 -10.26 5.22 -5.27
N SER A 269 -10.62 6.32 -5.92
CA SER A 269 -11.86 7.08 -5.67
C SER A 269 -12.59 7.31 -6.99
N GLY A 270 -13.91 7.21 -7.01
CA GLY A 270 -14.67 7.38 -8.25
C GLY A 270 -16.15 7.02 -8.15
N PRO A 271 -16.84 6.92 -9.30
CA PRO A 271 -18.27 6.64 -9.39
C PRO A 271 -18.71 5.28 -8.83
N SER A 272 -17.80 4.31 -8.72
CA SER A 272 -18.06 2.99 -8.15
C SER A 272 -16.87 2.50 -7.33
N ALA A 273 -17.13 1.65 -6.34
CA ALA A 273 -16.06 0.98 -5.61
C ALA A 273 -15.42 -0.08 -6.51
N LEU A 274 -14.10 -0.02 -6.66
CA LEU A 274 -13.33 -0.99 -7.43
C LEU A 274 -12.89 -2.16 -6.55
N ALA A 275 -12.75 -3.34 -7.15
CA ALA A 275 -12.28 -4.53 -6.44
C ALA A 275 -10.74 -4.59 -6.40
N ASN A 276 -10.22 -5.49 -5.56
CA ASN A 276 -8.78 -5.83 -5.44
C ASN A 276 -7.85 -4.67 -5.03
N GLY A 277 -8.36 -3.72 -4.23
CA GLY A 277 -7.52 -2.71 -3.58
C GLY A 277 -6.87 -1.75 -4.58
N ASP A 278 -5.55 -1.63 -4.53
CA ASP A 278 -4.75 -0.75 -5.37
C ASP A 278 -4.74 -1.15 -6.85
N GLN A 279 -5.01 -2.43 -7.17
CA GLN A 279 -5.17 -2.86 -8.56
C GLN A 279 -6.34 -2.16 -9.27
N GLY A 280 -7.36 -1.76 -8.51
CA GLY A 280 -8.53 -1.05 -9.05
C GLY A 280 -9.21 -1.84 -10.16
N THR A 281 -9.64 -3.08 -9.89
CA THR A 281 -10.30 -3.91 -10.89
C THR A 281 -11.67 -3.33 -11.24
N PHE A 282 -11.81 -2.87 -12.48
CA PHE A 282 -13.02 -2.33 -13.07
C PHE A 282 -13.75 -3.40 -13.88
N ASP A 283 -15.05 -3.55 -13.65
CA ASP A 283 -15.97 -4.40 -14.40
C ASP A 283 -16.96 -3.52 -15.17
N PRO A 284 -16.89 -3.46 -16.52
CA PRO A 284 -17.77 -2.61 -17.32
C PRO A 284 -19.24 -3.05 -17.29
N GLY A 285 -19.54 -4.28 -16.85
CA GLY A 285 -20.91 -4.75 -16.69
C GLY A 285 -21.61 -4.26 -15.42
N THR A 286 -20.85 -3.81 -14.41
CA THR A 286 -21.39 -3.46 -13.09
C THR A 286 -20.92 -2.11 -12.54
N ASN A 287 -19.74 -1.63 -12.93
CA ASN A 287 -19.20 -0.35 -12.50
C ASN A 287 -19.64 0.79 -13.42
N ALA A 288 -19.97 1.94 -12.81
CA ALA A 288 -20.39 3.12 -13.56
C ALA A 288 -19.21 3.76 -14.31
N SER A 289 -19.47 4.24 -15.52
CA SER A 289 -18.51 5.08 -16.27
C SER A 289 -18.26 6.41 -15.56
N GLY A 290 -17.08 7.00 -15.77
CA GLY A 290 -16.68 8.30 -15.24
C GLY A 290 -15.20 8.35 -14.89
N THR A 291 -14.79 9.38 -14.15
CA THR A 291 -13.38 9.57 -13.76
C THR A 291 -13.06 8.83 -12.47
N TYR A 292 -12.09 7.93 -12.53
CA TYR A 292 -11.50 7.25 -11.38
C TYR A 292 -10.15 7.86 -11.06
N LEU A 293 -9.94 8.27 -9.81
CA LEU A 293 -8.70 8.85 -9.32
C LEU A 293 -7.92 7.80 -8.53
N TYR A 294 -6.66 7.62 -8.86
CA TYR A 294 -5.70 6.87 -8.06
C TYR A 294 -4.85 7.85 -7.25
N ILE A 295 -4.87 7.69 -5.93
CA ILE A 295 -4.21 8.59 -4.99
C ILE A 295 -3.20 7.79 -4.18
N ILE A 296 -1.94 8.21 -4.20
CA ILE A 296 -0.87 7.60 -3.40
C ILE A 296 -0.26 8.63 -2.47
N ASN A 297 -0.13 8.27 -1.20
CA ASN A 297 0.37 9.13 -0.13
C ASN A 297 1.71 8.60 0.39
N SER A 298 2.68 9.48 0.62
CA SER A 298 4.00 9.13 1.17
C SER A 298 4.37 10.05 2.33
N GLY A 299 3.59 10.00 3.41
CA GLY A 299 3.89 10.70 4.67
C GLY A 299 4.25 12.18 4.48
N ALA A 300 5.49 12.54 4.81
CA ALA A 300 6.01 13.90 4.70
C ALA A 300 6.07 14.44 3.25
N CYS A 301 6.02 13.56 2.24
CA CYS A 301 6.07 13.92 0.82
C CYS A 301 4.71 14.25 0.23
N GLY A 302 3.67 14.24 1.05
CA GLY A 302 2.31 14.50 0.60
C GLY A 302 1.80 13.38 -0.29
N SER A 303 1.04 13.76 -1.32
CA SER A 303 0.33 12.83 -2.18
C SER A 303 0.55 13.16 -3.65
N ASP A 304 0.55 12.13 -4.48
CA ASP A 304 0.43 12.26 -5.93
C ASP A 304 -0.89 11.66 -6.41
N THR A 305 -1.40 12.12 -7.54
CA THR A 305 -2.70 11.67 -8.08
C THR A 305 -2.68 11.59 -9.60
N ALA A 306 -3.23 10.49 -10.12
CA ALA A 306 -3.47 10.28 -11.54
C ALA A 306 -4.91 9.82 -11.77
N GLN A 307 -5.44 10.03 -12.96
CA GLN A 307 -6.82 9.68 -13.29
C GLN A 307 -6.94 8.71 -14.47
N VAL A 308 -7.97 7.87 -14.41
CA VAL A 308 -8.47 7.10 -15.56
C VAL A 308 -9.89 7.56 -15.86
N ILE A 309 -10.11 8.13 -17.04
CA ILE A 309 -11.45 8.48 -17.52
C ILE A 309 -12.02 7.26 -18.25
N VAL A 310 -13.08 6.68 -17.68
CA VAL A 310 -13.71 5.47 -18.19
C VAL A 310 -15.01 5.80 -18.91
N THR A 311 -15.13 5.39 -20.18
CA THR A 311 -16.38 5.35 -20.93
C THR A 311 -16.82 3.92 -21.15
N VAL A 312 -18.10 3.63 -20.93
CA VAL A 312 -18.67 2.29 -21.15
C VAL A 312 -19.77 2.40 -22.19
N ASN A 313 -19.63 1.65 -23.28
CA ASN A 313 -20.68 1.48 -24.27
C ASN A 313 -21.49 0.22 -23.94
N THR A 314 -22.82 0.33 -23.97
CA THR A 314 -23.70 -0.83 -23.78
C THR A 314 -23.59 -1.77 -24.99
N ALA A 315 -23.35 -3.05 -24.74
CA ALA A 315 -23.37 -4.08 -25.78
C ALA A 315 -24.78 -4.16 -26.40
N PRO A 316 -24.90 -4.21 -27.74
CA PRO A 316 -26.19 -4.39 -28.39
C PRO A 316 -26.78 -5.76 -28.06
N ASN A 317 -28.10 -5.87 -28.04
CA ASN A 317 -28.83 -7.11 -27.84
C ASN A 317 -29.67 -7.46 -29.08
N ALA A 318 -29.35 -8.55 -29.78
CA ALA A 318 -30.14 -9.00 -30.93
C ALA A 318 -31.29 -9.95 -30.55
N GLY A 319 -31.48 -10.25 -29.25
CA GLY A 319 -32.48 -11.17 -28.76
C GLY A 319 -32.06 -12.64 -28.83
N THR A 320 -33.04 -13.52 -28.79
CA THR A 320 -32.85 -14.99 -28.86
C THR A 320 -33.25 -15.53 -30.23
N ASN A 321 -32.64 -16.64 -30.65
CA ASN A 321 -33.04 -17.31 -31.87
C ASN A 321 -34.51 -17.79 -31.79
N GLY A 322 -35.23 -17.63 -32.89
CA GLY A 322 -36.64 -18.01 -33.03
C GLY A 322 -36.90 -18.93 -34.22
N SER A 323 -38.12 -19.44 -34.31
CA SER A 323 -38.58 -20.21 -35.47
C SER A 323 -40.10 -20.15 -35.62
N VAL A 324 -40.59 -20.26 -36.85
CA VAL A 324 -42.02 -20.31 -37.15
C VAL A 324 -42.30 -21.22 -38.35
N THR A 325 -43.41 -21.95 -38.28
CA THR A 325 -43.94 -22.75 -39.40
C THR A 325 -45.26 -22.14 -39.86
N LEU A 326 -45.38 -21.88 -41.16
CA LEU A 326 -46.52 -21.20 -41.77
C LEU A 326 -47.07 -21.99 -42.97
N CYS A 327 -48.34 -21.79 -43.28
CA CYS A 327 -48.95 -22.10 -44.58
C CYS A 327 -48.59 -21.01 -45.60
N ASP A 328 -48.58 -21.33 -46.90
CA ASP A 328 -48.49 -20.32 -47.96
C ASP A 328 -49.67 -19.33 -48.00
N THR A 329 -50.80 -19.69 -47.37
CA THR A 329 -51.98 -18.85 -47.20
C THR A 329 -52.03 -18.09 -45.88
N ASP A 330 -51.06 -18.26 -44.98
CA ASP A 330 -51.08 -17.59 -43.69
C ASP A 330 -50.87 -16.08 -43.82
N PRO A 331 -51.43 -15.28 -42.88
CA PRO A 331 -51.16 -13.84 -42.86
C PRO A 331 -49.68 -13.57 -42.58
N ALA A 332 -49.20 -12.42 -43.06
CA ALA A 332 -47.82 -12.01 -42.87
C ALA A 332 -47.45 -11.88 -41.37
N VAL A 333 -46.23 -12.31 -41.01
CA VAL A 333 -45.73 -12.39 -39.64
C VAL A 333 -44.51 -11.50 -39.45
N ASP A 334 -44.54 -10.63 -38.44
CA ASP A 334 -43.36 -9.85 -38.06
C ASP A 334 -42.33 -10.72 -37.35
N LEU A 335 -41.19 -10.96 -38.02
CA LEU A 335 -40.13 -11.83 -37.50
C LEU A 335 -39.45 -11.24 -36.26
N PHE A 336 -39.49 -9.91 -36.05
CA PHE A 336 -38.88 -9.28 -34.90
C PHE A 336 -39.54 -9.72 -33.58
N ASN A 337 -40.85 -9.99 -33.61
CA ASN A 337 -41.60 -10.48 -32.44
C ASN A 337 -41.15 -11.88 -31.98
N LEU A 338 -40.40 -12.61 -32.81
CA LEU A 338 -39.88 -13.94 -32.50
C LEU A 338 -38.51 -13.90 -31.79
N LEU A 339 -37.91 -12.72 -31.64
CA LEU A 339 -36.57 -12.54 -31.06
C LEU A 339 -36.59 -12.21 -29.56
N GLY A 340 -37.76 -12.06 -28.94
CA GLY A 340 -37.86 -11.73 -27.52
C GLY A 340 -37.46 -10.29 -27.23
N SER A 341 -36.44 -10.08 -26.38
CA SER A 341 -36.01 -8.75 -25.91
C SER A 341 -34.95 -8.09 -26.80
N ALA A 342 -35.00 -8.31 -28.11
CA ALA A 342 -34.08 -7.69 -29.06
C ALA A 342 -34.20 -6.15 -29.07
N ASP A 343 -33.08 -5.47 -29.29
CA ASP A 343 -33.04 -4.04 -29.50
C ASP A 343 -33.60 -3.68 -30.89
N LEU A 344 -34.26 -2.52 -30.97
CA LEU A 344 -34.76 -1.97 -32.22
C LEU A 344 -33.63 -1.40 -33.09
N GLY A 345 -33.87 -1.30 -34.40
CA GLY A 345 -32.94 -0.64 -35.35
C GLY A 345 -31.86 -1.55 -35.95
N GLY A 346 -31.95 -2.86 -35.73
CA GLY A 346 -31.16 -3.85 -36.43
C GLY A 346 -31.63 -4.09 -37.87
N SER A 347 -30.87 -4.89 -38.60
CA SER A 347 -31.11 -5.20 -40.02
C SER A 347 -31.20 -6.70 -40.26
N TRP A 348 -32.08 -7.11 -41.18
CA TRP A 348 -32.27 -8.49 -41.58
C TRP A 348 -31.36 -8.88 -42.76
N SER A 349 -30.78 -10.08 -42.69
CA SER A 349 -30.03 -10.72 -43.77
C SER A 349 -30.39 -12.21 -43.90
N PRO A 350 -30.79 -12.71 -45.08
CA PRO A 350 -31.03 -11.94 -46.30
C PRO A 350 -32.16 -10.92 -46.13
N ALA A 351 -32.16 -9.87 -46.95
CA ALA A 351 -33.27 -8.94 -46.97
C ALA A 351 -34.53 -9.67 -47.45
N LEU A 352 -35.66 -9.44 -46.78
CA LEU A 352 -36.95 -9.94 -47.23
C LEU A 352 -37.33 -9.24 -48.54
N THR A 353 -37.98 -9.96 -49.45
CA THR A 353 -38.45 -9.43 -50.73
C THR A 353 -39.51 -8.36 -50.52
N SER A 354 -40.30 -8.49 -49.45
CA SER A 354 -41.25 -7.47 -48.97
C SER A 354 -40.58 -6.14 -48.59
N GLY A 355 -39.26 -6.12 -48.38
CA GLY A 355 -38.49 -4.93 -48.01
C GLY A 355 -38.67 -4.47 -46.56
N THR A 356 -39.33 -5.27 -45.73
CA THR A 356 -39.61 -4.99 -44.31
C THR A 356 -39.08 -6.11 -43.40
N GLY A 357 -39.32 -6.03 -42.08
CA GLY A 357 -39.12 -7.16 -41.15
C GLY A 357 -40.32 -8.12 -41.06
N VAL A 358 -41.36 -7.90 -41.87
CA VAL A 358 -42.59 -8.69 -41.89
C VAL A 358 -42.51 -9.68 -43.03
N PHE A 359 -42.53 -10.97 -42.67
CA PHE A 359 -42.49 -12.09 -43.59
C PHE A 359 -43.88 -12.40 -44.14
N ASP A 360 -44.04 -12.32 -45.45
CA ASP A 360 -45.26 -12.70 -46.17
C ASP A 360 -45.04 -14.06 -46.87
N PRO A 361 -45.73 -15.14 -46.47
CA PRO A 361 -45.58 -16.47 -47.08
C PRO A 361 -45.85 -16.53 -48.58
N SER A 362 -46.60 -15.56 -49.13
CA SER A 362 -46.91 -15.49 -50.56
C SER A 362 -45.82 -14.79 -51.40
N VAL A 363 -44.87 -14.09 -50.76
CA VAL A 363 -43.85 -13.25 -51.41
C VAL A 363 -42.42 -13.63 -51.00
N ASP A 364 -42.20 -13.92 -49.72
CA ASP A 364 -40.90 -14.16 -49.13
C ASP A 364 -40.54 -15.66 -49.11
N ALA A 365 -39.28 -15.97 -49.40
CA ALA A 365 -38.81 -17.36 -49.46
C ALA A 365 -38.54 -17.91 -48.05
N ALA A 366 -39.02 -19.11 -47.75
CA ALA A 366 -38.65 -19.82 -46.53
C ALA A 366 -37.12 -19.94 -46.37
N GLY A 367 -36.62 -19.82 -45.15
CA GLY A 367 -35.18 -19.83 -44.88
C GLY A 367 -34.82 -19.31 -43.50
N THR A 368 -33.52 -19.11 -43.28
CA THR A 368 -33.00 -18.50 -42.04
C THR A 368 -32.71 -17.03 -42.28
N TYR A 369 -33.34 -16.19 -41.48
CA TYR A 369 -33.17 -14.75 -41.46
C TYR A 369 -32.37 -14.35 -40.22
N THR A 370 -31.30 -13.57 -40.40
CA THR A 370 -30.44 -13.10 -39.32
C THR A 370 -30.72 -11.63 -39.05
N TYR A 371 -31.12 -11.30 -37.83
CA TYR A 371 -31.26 -9.93 -37.35
C TYR A 371 -29.96 -9.49 -36.68
N THR A 372 -29.36 -8.41 -37.16
CA THR A 372 -28.08 -7.88 -36.65
C THR A 372 -28.25 -6.46 -36.14
N VAL A 373 -27.87 -6.23 -34.88
CA VAL A 373 -27.80 -4.91 -34.26
C VAL A 373 -26.33 -4.48 -34.20
N THR A 374 -26.01 -3.32 -34.79
CA THR A 374 -24.64 -2.81 -34.85
C THR A 374 -24.19 -2.22 -33.52
N GLY A 375 -23.03 -2.67 -33.02
CA GLY A 375 -22.45 -2.17 -31.79
C GLY A 375 -21.65 -0.87 -31.99
N THR A 376 -21.51 -0.10 -30.91
CA THR A 376 -20.59 1.06 -30.88
C THR A 376 -19.24 0.60 -30.34
N ALA A 377 -18.17 0.75 -31.13
CA ALA A 377 -16.83 0.33 -30.75
C ALA A 377 -16.44 0.84 -29.34
N PRO A 378 -15.91 -0.01 -28.45
CA PRO A 378 -15.37 -1.35 -28.73
C PRO A 378 -16.42 -2.49 -28.76
N CYS A 379 -17.70 -2.22 -28.49
CA CYS A 379 -18.72 -3.27 -28.58
C CYS A 379 -18.87 -3.78 -30.00
N GLY A 380 -18.79 -5.11 -30.16
CA GLY A 380 -19.12 -5.80 -31.40
C GLY A 380 -20.62 -5.79 -31.69
N ASN A 381 -20.97 -6.24 -32.90
CA ASN A 381 -22.38 -6.43 -33.28
C ASN A 381 -22.98 -7.65 -32.57
N ALA A 382 -24.29 -7.60 -32.30
CA ALA A 382 -25.04 -8.76 -31.85
C ALA A 382 -25.93 -9.28 -32.98
N SER A 383 -26.16 -10.60 -33.02
CA SER A 383 -27.01 -11.23 -34.02
C SER A 383 -27.86 -12.36 -33.44
N ALA A 384 -29.09 -12.50 -33.92
CA ALA A 384 -29.98 -13.62 -33.66
C ALA A 384 -30.65 -14.08 -34.96
N THR A 385 -31.09 -15.34 -35.02
CA THR A 385 -31.66 -15.94 -36.24
C THR A 385 -33.11 -16.37 -36.04
N VAL A 386 -33.94 -16.16 -37.06
CA VAL A 386 -35.28 -16.74 -37.16
C VAL A 386 -35.31 -17.73 -38.33
N VAL A 387 -35.72 -18.97 -38.03
CA VAL A 387 -35.93 -20.01 -39.05
C VAL A 387 -37.40 -20.03 -39.45
N VAL A 388 -37.68 -19.76 -40.72
CA VAL A 388 -39.03 -19.81 -41.30
C VAL A 388 -39.15 -21.07 -42.15
N THR A 389 -40.17 -21.88 -41.88
CA THR A 389 -40.51 -23.07 -42.66
C THR A 389 -41.93 -22.94 -43.22
N ILE A 390 -42.12 -23.27 -44.49
CA ILE A 390 -43.46 -23.40 -45.08
C ILE A 390 -43.84 -24.87 -45.11
N ASP A 391 -44.97 -25.22 -44.49
CA ASP A 391 -45.52 -26.58 -44.49
C ASP A 391 -47.02 -26.58 -44.77
N ASN A 392 -47.39 -26.95 -46.00
CA ASN A 392 -48.78 -26.98 -46.45
C ASN A 392 -49.54 -28.25 -46.03
N SER A 393 -48.89 -29.22 -45.40
CA SER A 393 -49.48 -30.53 -45.10
C SER A 393 -50.61 -30.50 -44.06
N GLY A 394 -50.73 -29.40 -43.31
CA GLY A 394 -51.78 -29.17 -42.30
C GLY A 394 -52.82 -28.09 -42.65
N CYS A 395 -52.72 -27.46 -43.82
CA CYS A 395 -53.57 -26.31 -44.18
C CYS A 395 -54.91 -26.81 -44.78
N THR A 396 -56.03 -26.61 -44.08
CA THR A 396 -57.36 -27.01 -44.58
C THR A 396 -57.95 -25.91 -45.45
N VAL A 397 -58.08 -26.16 -46.76
CA VAL A 397 -58.91 -25.36 -47.67
C VAL A 397 -60.26 -26.03 -47.87
N THR A 398 -61.33 -25.49 -47.28
CA THR A 398 -62.71 -25.96 -47.54
C THR A 398 -63.26 -25.19 -48.74
N PRO A 399 -63.64 -25.83 -49.86
CA PRO A 399 -64.25 -25.14 -51.00
C PRO A 399 -65.58 -24.51 -50.60
N THR A 400 -65.80 -23.24 -50.97
CA THR A 400 -67.01 -22.49 -50.62
C THR A 400 -67.97 -22.23 -51.79
N GLU A 401 -67.66 -22.72 -53.00
CA GLU A 401 -68.44 -22.44 -54.21
C GLU A 401 -68.52 -23.67 -55.15
N TYR A 402 -69.65 -23.82 -55.85
CA TYR A 402 -69.88 -24.79 -56.92
C TYR A 402 -70.02 -24.07 -58.28
N VAL A 403 -69.67 -24.73 -59.39
CA VAL A 403 -69.79 -24.15 -60.75
C VAL A 403 -70.62 -25.08 -61.62
N ILE A 404 -71.69 -24.56 -62.20
CA ILE A 404 -72.59 -25.31 -63.08
C ILE A 404 -72.13 -25.14 -64.53
N SER A 405 -71.80 -26.25 -65.20
CA SER A 405 -71.48 -26.22 -66.63
C SER A 405 -72.72 -25.83 -67.45
N ASN A 406 -72.54 -25.08 -68.54
CA ASN A 406 -73.60 -24.81 -69.51
C ASN A 406 -73.50 -25.71 -70.75
N LEU A 407 -72.65 -26.73 -70.71
CA LEU A 407 -72.31 -27.59 -71.85
C LEU A 407 -72.34 -29.08 -71.47
N LEU A 408 -72.92 -29.87 -72.38
CA LEU A 408 -72.97 -31.33 -72.37
C LEU A 408 -72.62 -31.84 -73.78
N THR A 409 -71.60 -32.68 -73.90
CA THR A 409 -71.12 -33.25 -75.17
C THR A 409 -71.03 -34.78 -75.07
N PRO A 410 -72.16 -35.51 -75.15
CA PRO A 410 -72.18 -36.96 -75.00
C PRO A 410 -71.73 -37.65 -76.30
N ASN A 411 -70.43 -37.57 -76.59
CA ASN A 411 -69.77 -38.13 -77.79
C ASN A 411 -68.81 -39.31 -77.45
N GLY A 412 -68.60 -39.59 -76.16
CA GLY A 412 -67.78 -40.70 -75.67
C GLY A 412 -66.28 -40.40 -75.61
N ASP A 413 -65.87 -39.13 -75.61
CA ASP A 413 -64.45 -38.72 -75.56
C ASP A 413 -63.90 -38.53 -74.13
N GLY A 414 -64.74 -38.76 -73.11
CA GLY A 414 -64.42 -38.61 -71.70
C GLY A 414 -64.54 -37.18 -71.16
N LYS A 415 -64.95 -36.19 -71.96
CA LYS A 415 -65.07 -34.78 -71.57
C LYS A 415 -66.49 -34.28 -71.74
N ASN A 416 -67.11 -33.86 -70.64
CA ASN A 416 -68.51 -33.42 -70.60
C ASN A 416 -69.48 -34.43 -71.22
N ASP A 417 -69.15 -35.73 -71.21
CA ASP A 417 -70.04 -36.81 -71.66
C ASP A 417 -71.30 -36.90 -70.81
N THR A 418 -71.21 -36.41 -69.57
CA THR A 418 -72.31 -36.12 -68.68
C THR A 418 -72.29 -34.64 -68.31
N TRP A 419 -73.42 -34.11 -67.86
CA TRP A 419 -73.51 -32.71 -67.45
C TRP A 419 -72.84 -32.53 -66.08
N ILE A 420 -71.81 -31.69 -65.99
CA ILE A 420 -70.97 -31.55 -64.79
C ILE A 420 -71.29 -30.28 -64.00
N ILE A 421 -71.39 -30.43 -62.69
CA ILE A 421 -71.34 -29.37 -61.68
C ILE A 421 -70.11 -29.62 -60.79
N THR A 422 -69.17 -28.67 -60.68
CA THR A 422 -68.02 -28.83 -59.78
C THR A 422 -68.44 -28.63 -58.33
N ASN A 423 -67.86 -29.43 -57.42
CA ASN A 423 -68.24 -29.48 -56.01
C ASN A 423 -69.76 -29.77 -55.84
N VAL A 424 -70.28 -30.75 -56.60
CA VAL A 424 -71.70 -31.11 -56.63
C VAL A 424 -72.23 -31.52 -55.25
N GLU A 425 -71.36 -31.97 -54.36
CA GLU A 425 -71.67 -32.25 -52.95
C GLU A 425 -72.15 -31.02 -52.18
N LEU A 426 -71.79 -29.80 -52.62
CA LEU A 426 -72.35 -28.55 -52.06
C LEU A 426 -73.84 -28.37 -52.41
N LEU A 427 -74.36 -29.15 -53.36
CA LEU A 427 -75.77 -29.19 -53.74
C LEU A 427 -76.53 -30.40 -53.16
N ASP A 428 -75.96 -31.09 -52.15
CA ASP A 428 -76.65 -32.19 -51.49
C ASP A 428 -78.03 -31.77 -50.96
N GLY A 429 -79.07 -32.51 -51.37
CA GLY A 429 -80.48 -32.21 -51.06
C GLY A 429 -81.19 -31.32 -52.10
N ALA A 430 -80.49 -30.86 -53.14
CA ALA A 430 -81.11 -30.14 -54.24
C ALA A 430 -81.94 -31.07 -55.15
N THR A 431 -83.05 -30.55 -55.68
CA THR A 431 -83.78 -31.18 -56.78
C THR A 431 -83.26 -30.63 -58.10
N VAL A 432 -82.64 -31.47 -58.91
CA VAL A 432 -82.06 -31.12 -60.21
C VAL A 432 -82.97 -31.62 -61.32
N MET A 433 -83.36 -30.72 -62.21
CA MET A 433 -84.27 -30.98 -63.32
C MET A 433 -83.71 -30.46 -64.64
N ILE A 434 -83.97 -31.17 -65.74
CA ILE A 434 -83.66 -30.70 -67.11
C ILE A 434 -84.94 -30.62 -67.93
N PHE A 435 -85.08 -29.56 -68.71
CA PHE A 435 -86.23 -29.29 -69.58
C PHE A 435 -85.79 -29.10 -71.04
N ASN A 436 -86.67 -29.47 -71.98
CA ASN A 436 -86.52 -29.06 -73.38
C ASN A 436 -86.97 -27.59 -73.58
N ARG A 437 -86.73 -27.04 -74.78
CA ARG A 437 -87.14 -25.67 -75.15
C ARG A 437 -88.65 -25.36 -75.06
N TRP A 438 -89.49 -26.39 -74.93
CA TRP A 438 -90.94 -26.26 -74.82
C TRP A 438 -91.44 -26.42 -73.37
N GLY A 439 -90.53 -26.50 -72.39
CA GLY A 439 -90.86 -26.64 -70.98
C GLY A 439 -91.25 -28.06 -70.56
N THR A 440 -91.02 -29.08 -71.39
CA THR A 440 -91.21 -30.48 -71.00
C THR A 440 -90.03 -30.93 -70.15
N LYS A 441 -90.31 -31.48 -68.96
CA LYS A 441 -89.29 -32.08 -68.07
C LYS A 441 -88.78 -33.40 -68.67
N LEU A 442 -87.47 -33.48 -68.87
CA LEU A 442 -86.74 -34.60 -69.45
C LEU A 442 -85.99 -35.42 -68.40
N TYR A 443 -85.53 -34.77 -67.33
CA TYR A 443 -84.77 -35.43 -66.27
C TYR A 443 -85.10 -34.78 -64.93
N GLU A 444 -85.07 -35.57 -63.86
CA GLU A 444 -85.29 -35.14 -62.49
C GLU A 444 -84.58 -36.09 -61.52
N THR A 445 -83.85 -35.54 -60.56
CA THR A 445 -83.24 -36.28 -59.44
C THR A 445 -83.14 -35.39 -58.20
N THR A 446 -83.11 -35.99 -57.02
CA THR A 446 -82.82 -35.33 -55.74
C THR A 446 -81.40 -35.60 -55.23
N SER A 447 -80.60 -36.32 -56.01
CA SER A 447 -79.20 -36.60 -55.72
C SER A 447 -78.46 -36.68 -57.05
N TYR A 448 -78.12 -35.51 -57.58
CA TYR A 448 -77.40 -35.42 -58.84
C TYR A 448 -75.93 -35.77 -58.63
N GLN A 449 -75.41 -36.72 -59.41
CA GLN A 449 -74.05 -37.25 -59.26
C GLN A 449 -73.19 -36.96 -60.49
N ASN A 450 -73.51 -35.91 -61.25
CA ASN A 450 -72.87 -35.57 -62.53
C ASN A 450 -72.96 -36.72 -63.55
N ASP A 451 -74.11 -37.38 -63.61
CA ASP A 451 -74.30 -38.65 -64.34
C ASP A 451 -75.27 -38.54 -65.53
N TRP A 452 -75.94 -37.41 -65.72
CA TRP A 452 -76.88 -37.25 -66.83
C TRP A 452 -76.16 -37.02 -68.16
N ASN A 453 -76.30 -37.99 -69.08
CA ASN A 453 -75.63 -38.03 -70.39
C ASN A 453 -76.50 -37.51 -71.54
N GLY A 454 -77.58 -36.77 -71.26
CA GLY A 454 -78.43 -36.20 -72.30
C GLY A 454 -79.37 -37.21 -72.95
N THR A 455 -79.85 -38.21 -72.21
CA THR A 455 -80.85 -39.17 -72.68
C THR A 455 -82.22 -38.92 -72.04
N TYR A 456 -83.29 -39.31 -72.75
CA TYR A 456 -84.66 -39.30 -72.26
C TYR A 456 -85.39 -40.56 -72.70
N ASN A 457 -86.00 -41.30 -71.76
CA ASN A 457 -86.65 -42.60 -72.00
C ASN A 457 -85.77 -43.59 -72.78
N GLY A 458 -84.46 -43.60 -72.49
CA GLY A 458 -83.49 -44.49 -73.14
C GLY A 458 -83.15 -44.13 -74.60
N GLN A 459 -83.59 -42.96 -75.08
CA GLN A 459 -83.25 -42.43 -76.39
C GLN A 459 -82.35 -41.20 -76.25
N ASP A 460 -81.46 -41.02 -77.22
CA ASP A 460 -80.59 -39.85 -77.29
C ASP A 460 -81.41 -38.60 -77.60
N LEU A 461 -81.26 -37.57 -76.76
CA LEU A 461 -81.81 -36.26 -77.04
C LEU A 461 -81.03 -35.59 -78.18
N PRO A 462 -81.70 -34.92 -79.13
CA PRO A 462 -81.04 -34.26 -80.26
C PRO A 462 -80.22 -33.05 -79.81
N ASP A 463 -79.23 -32.68 -80.64
CA ASP A 463 -78.44 -31.47 -80.47
C ASP A 463 -79.34 -30.24 -80.35
N GLY A 464 -79.09 -29.40 -79.35
CA GLY A 464 -79.90 -28.22 -79.12
C GLY A 464 -79.78 -27.60 -77.73
N ALA A 465 -80.62 -26.59 -77.51
CA ALA A 465 -80.73 -25.90 -76.23
C ALA A 465 -81.75 -26.60 -75.32
N TYR A 466 -81.27 -26.87 -74.11
CA TYR A 466 -82.00 -27.39 -72.96
C TYR A 466 -81.87 -26.38 -71.81
N TYR A 467 -82.61 -26.60 -70.74
CA TYR A 467 -82.57 -25.73 -69.57
C TYR A 467 -82.48 -26.58 -68.32
N TYR A 468 -81.56 -26.25 -67.42
CA TYR A 468 -81.53 -26.85 -66.10
C TYR A 468 -82.28 -25.97 -65.11
N VAL A 469 -82.87 -26.61 -64.10
CA VAL A 469 -83.42 -25.97 -62.91
C VAL A 469 -82.95 -26.78 -61.71
N ILE A 470 -82.35 -26.12 -60.74
CA ILE A 470 -81.87 -26.69 -59.49
C ILE A 470 -82.61 -25.97 -58.37
N GLU A 471 -83.36 -26.71 -57.58
CA GLU A 471 -84.06 -26.21 -56.42
C GLU A 471 -83.34 -26.67 -55.16
N LEU A 472 -82.75 -25.75 -54.41
CA LEU A 472 -82.05 -26.04 -53.16
C LEU A 472 -82.53 -25.07 -52.08
N ASN A 473 -83.04 -25.60 -50.96
CA ASN A 473 -83.49 -24.79 -49.82
C ASN A 473 -84.50 -23.68 -50.16
N GLY A 474 -85.32 -23.86 -51.21
CA GLY A 474 -86.31 -22.88 -51.68
C GLY A 474 -85.75 -21.84 -52.66
N GLU A 475 -84.46 -21.86 -52.96
CA GLU A 475 -83.85 -21.07 -54.02
C GLU A 475 -83.88 -21.85 -55.35
N VAL A 476 -84.17 -21.14 -56.44
CA VAL A 476 -84.27 -21.71 -57.79
C VAL A 476 -83.13 -21.17 -58.64
N ILE A 477 -82.19 -22.04 -59.00
CA ILE A 477 -81.08 -21.74 -59.89
C ILE A 477 -81.41 -22.34 -61.26
N GLN A 478 -81.44 -21.52 -62.30
CA GLN A 478 -81.77 -21.98 -63.65
C GLN A 478 -80.87 -21.36 -64.69
N GLY A 479 -80.60 -22.10 -65.75
CA GLY A 479 -79.73 -21.64 -66.82
C GLY A 479 -79.83 -22.49 -68.08
N PRO A 480 -79.30 -21.99 -69.20
CA PRO A 480 -79.25 -22.75 -70.44
C PRO A 480 -78.22 -23.88 -70.32
N LEU A 481 -78.55 -25.02 -70.92
CA LEU A 481 -77.68 -26.15 -71.13
C LEU A 481 -77.62 -26.49 -72.61
N THR A 482 -76.43 -26.40 -73.20
CA THR A 482 -76.23 -26.75 -74.61
C THR A 482 -75.83 -28.21 -74.70
N LEU A 483 -76.59 -29.02 -75.44
CA LEU A 483 -76.26 -30.41 -75.73
C LEU A 483 -75.79 -30.52 -77.19
N LEU A 484 -74.60 -31.07 -77.40
CA LEU A 484 -73.99 -31.28 -78.72
C LEU A 484 -73.40 -32.70 -78.81
N ARG A 485 -73.98 -33.58 -79.63
CA ARG A 485 -73.47 -34.95 -79.88
C ARG A 485 -72.51 -35.02 -81.04
N THR A 486 -72.57 -34.05 -81.95
CA THR A 486 -71.72 -34.01 -83.13
C THR A 486 -70.72 -32.87 -83.09
N LYS A 487 -69.56 -33.15 -82.47
CA LYS A 487 -68.25 -32.65 -82.91
C LYS A 487 -67.18 -33.69 -82.70
#